data_AF-E8TAK7-F1
#
_entry.id   AF-E8TAK7-F1
#
_cell.length_a   1.000
_cell.length_b   1.000
_cell.length_c   1.000
_cell.angle_alpha   90.00
_cell.angle_beta   90.00
_cell.angle_gamma   90.00
#
_symmetry.space_group_name_H-M   'P 1'
#
loop_
_entity.id
_entity.type
_entity.pdbx_description
1 polymer ?
#
loop_
_entity_poly.entity_id
_entity_poly.type
_entity_poly.pdbx_seq_one_letter_code
_entity_poly.pdbx_strand_id
1 'polypeptide(L)' 'MKAVLLGFLNDETGATAVEYGVIIAVLSLAIVGGIGEVRDGIIWLFSDNNSKLANAFAPTP' A
#
# COMPACT_ATOMS: atom_id res chain seq x y z
N MET A 1 26.90 4.31 36.37
CA MET A 1 27.51 4.19 35.02
C MET A 1 26.97 2.99 34.26
N LYS A 2 27.22 1.74 34.69
CA LYS A 2 26.77 0.54 33.96
C LYS A 2 25.24 0.42 33.81
N ALA A 3 24.49 0.74 34.86
CA ALA A 3 23.02 0.68 34.84
C ALA A 3 22.36 1.70 33.89
N VAL A 4 22.97 2.88 33.73
CA VAL A 4 22.47 3.93 32.83
C VAL A 4 22.68 3.52 31.37
N LEU A 5 23.85 2.96 31.06
CA LEU A 5 24.16 2.45 29.72
C LEU A 5 23.26 1.26 29.34
N LEU A 6 23.02 0.34 30.27
CA LEU A 6 22.08 -0.78 30.06
C LEU A 6 20.63 -0.32 29.87
N GLY A 7 20.20 0.72 30.60
CA GLY A 7 18.87 1.32 30.42
C GLY A 7 18.70 1.98 29.05
N PHE A 8 19.75 2.62 28.53
CA PHE A 8 19.76 3.21 27.19
C PHE A 8 19.78 2.16 26.07
N LEU A 9 20.47 1.03 26.28
CA LEU A 9 20.53 -0.09 25.34
C LEU A 9 19.19 -0.85 25.24
N ASN A 10 18.36 -0.80 26.28
CA ASN A 10 17.02 -1.39 26.33
C ASN A 10 15.91 -0.37 26.05
N ASP A 11 16.27 0.81 25.57
CA ASP A 11 15.31 1.90 25.37
C ASP A 11 14.59 1.74 24.02
N GLU A 12 13.38 1.17 24.06
CA GLU A 12 12.48 1.04 22.91
C GLU A 12 11.58 2.29 22.72
N THR A 13 11.84 3.39 23.43
CA THR A 13 11.00 4.61 23.40
C THR A 13 10.97 5.34 22.04
N GLY A 14 11.71 4.86 21.04
CA GLY A 14 11.69 5.36 19.66
C GLY A 14 10.54 4.83 18.79
N ALA A 15 9.60 4.05 19.32
CA ALA A 15 8.48 3.50 18.58
C ALA A 15 7.15 3.78 19.27
N THR A 16 6.71 5.04 19.28
CA THR A 16 5.41 5.33 19.88
C THR A 16 4.30 4.72 19.01
N ALA A 17 3.37 3.97 19.62
CA ALA A 17 2.20 3.43 18.92
C ALA A 17 1.38 4.52 18.20
N VAL A 18 1.55 5.78 18.60
CA VAL A 18 0.94 6.96 17.97
C VAL A 18 1.58 7.27 16.61
N GLU A 19 2.90 7.27 16.48
CA GLU A 19 3.58 7.56 15.21
C GLU A 19 3.28 6.49 14.16
N TYR A 20 3.38 5.21 14.54
CA TYR A 20 2.98 4.11 13.67
C TYR A 20 1.47 4.11 13.41
N GLY A 21 0.66 4.55 14.38
CA GLY A 21 -0.78 4.73 14.22
C GLY A 21 -1.13 5.76 13.14
N VAL A 22 -0.41 6.89 13.10
CA VAL A 22 -0.58 7.93 12.06
C VAL A 22 -0.13 7.41 10.70
N ILE A 23 1.00 6.69 10.63
CA ILE A 23 1.47 6.08 9.37
C ILE A 23 0.41 5.09 8.83
N ILE A 24 -0.11 4.21 9.68
CA ILE A 24 -1.16 3.25 9.30
C ILE A 24 -2.43 3.97 8.86
N ALA A 25 -2.84 5.05 9.55
CA ALA A 25 -4.02 5.82 9.19
C ALA A 25 -3.90 6.46 7.79
N VAL A 26 -2.75 7.09 7.50
CA VAL A 26 -2.50 7.71 6.18
C VAL A 26 -2.42 6.66 5.07
N LEU A 27 -1.73 5.55 5.31
CA LEU A 27 -1.64 4.45 4.33
C LEU A 27 -3.02 3.83 4.06
N SER A 28 -3.81 3.60 5.11
CA SER A 28 -5.17 3.05 4.99
C SER A 28 -6.07 3.99 4.18
N LEU A 29 -5.99 5.29 4.44
CA LEU A 29 -6.77 6.29 3.70
C LEU A 29 -6.37 6.33 2.21
N ALA A 30 -5.08 6.27 1.91
CA ALA A 30 -4.59 6.23 0.53
C ALA A 30 -5.07 4.97 -0.22
N ILE A 31 -5.02 3.80 0.44
CA ILE A 31 -5.52 2.54 -0.12
C ILE A 31 -7.03 2.64 -0.40
N VAL A 32 -7.82 3.04 0.59
CA VAL A 32 -9.28 3.15 0.43
C VAL A 32 -9.65 4.17 -0.65
N GLY A 33 -8.92 5.28 -0.75
CA GLY A 33 -9.13 6.28 -1.80
C GLY A 33 -8.81 5.78 -3.21
N GLY A 34 -7.83 4.88 -3.37
CA GLY A 34 -7.37 4.40 -4.68
C GLY A 34 -7.88 3.03 -5.11
N ILE A 35 -8.45 2.23 -4.20
CA ILE A 35 -8.77 0.82 -4.48
C ILE A 35 -9.83 0.64 -5.58
N GLY A 36 -10.75 1.60 -5.74
CA GLY A 36 -11.77 1.57 -6.78
C GLY A 36 -11.17 1.62 -8.19
N GLU A 37 -10.26 2.57 -8.42
CA GLU A 37 -9.55 2.72 -9.70
C GLU A 37 -8.70 1.48 -10.05
N VAL A 38 -8.03 0.91 -9.03
CA VAL A 38 -7.26 -0.33 -9.21
C VAL A 38 -8.17 -1.48 -9.61
N ARG A 39 -9.32 -1.63 -8.93
CA ARG A 39 -10.32 -2.66 -9.24
C ARG A 39 -10.85 -2.49 -10.67
N ASP A 40 -11.27 -1.28 -11.02
CA ASP A 40 -11.90 -1.00 -12.31
C ASP A 40 -10.89 -1.19 -13.46
N GLY A 41 -9.62 -0.82 -13.22
CA GLY A 41 -8.51 -1.13 -14.15
C GLY A 41 -8.27 -2.62 -14.35
N ILE A 42 -8.35 -3.44 -13.29
CA ILE A 42 -8.25 -4.90 -13.40
C ILE A 42 -9.45 -5.48 -14.16
N ILE A 43 -10.66 -5.04 -13.85
CA ILE A 43 -11.87 -5.50 -14.55
C ILE A 43 -11.78 -5.17 -16.05
N TRP A 44 -11.42 -3.94 -16.39
CA TRP A 44 -11.24 -3.54 -17.79
C TRP A 44 -10.16 -4.36 -18.48
N LEU A 45 -9.07 -4.72 -17.80
CA LEU A 45 -8.00 -5.52 -18.39
C LEU A 45 -8.48 -6.91 -18.86
N PHE A 46 -9.47 -7.51 -18.20
CA PHE A 46 -9.88 -8.91 -18.42
C PHE A 46 -11.32 -9.14 -18.90
N SER A 47 -12.23 -8.18 -18.79
CA SER A 47 -13.67 -8.45 -18.89
C SER A 47 -14.36 -7.95 -20.18
N ASP A 48 -13.65 -7.25 -21.07
CA ASP A 48 -14.26 -6.59 -22.23
C ASP A 48 -13.56 -6.98 -23.55
N ASN A 49 -14.29 -6.99 -24.67
CA ASN A 49 -13.71 -7.15 -26.01
C ASN A 49 -12.88 -5.94 -26.44
N ASN A 50 -13.09 -4.78 -25.81
CA ASN A 50 -12.23 -3.61 -25.92
C ASN A 50 -11.22 -3.50 -24.76
N SER A 51 -11.03 -4.57 -23.99
CA SER A 51 -9.97 -4.64 -22.98
C SER A 51 -8.59 -4.49 -23.59
N LYS A 52 -7.60 -4.14 -22.77
CA LYS A 52 -6.20 -4.07 -23.22
C LYS A 52 -5.71 -5.39 -23.81
N LEU A 53 -6.12 -6.51 -23.19
CA LEU A 53 -5.71 -7.84 -23.65
C LEU A 53 -6.39 -8.18 -24.97
N ALA A 54 -7.70 -8.00 -25.10
CA ALA A 54 -8.42 -8.26 -26.34
C ALA A 54 -7.86 -7.43 -27.51
N ASN A 55 -7.57 -6.15 -27.28
CA ASN A 55 -6.93 -5.28 -28.28
C ASN A 55 -5.50 -5.73 -28.64
N ALA A 56 -4.72 -6.20 -27.68
CA ALA A 56 -3.36 -6.68 -27.95
C ALA A 56 -3.33 -7.95 -28.83
N PHE A 57 -4.39 -8.75 -28.80
CA PHE A 57 -4.55 -9.95 -29.63
C PHE A 57 -5.49 -9.76 -30.83
N ALA A 58 -6.07 -8.57 -30.98
CA ALA A 58 -6.92 -8.28 -32.13
C ALA A 58 -6.08 -8.41 -33.40
N PRO A 59 -6.57 -9.13 -34.43
CA PRO A 59 -5.87 -9.22 -35.69
C PRO A 59 -5.71 -7.81 -36.23
N THR A 60 -4.45 -7.40 -36.45
CA THR A 60 -4.16 -6.17 -37.20
C THR A 60 -4.82 -6.26 -38.57
N PRO A 61 -5.36 -5.17 -39.11
CA PRO A 61 -5.95 -5.19 -40.46
C PRO A 61 -4.96 -5.68 -41.51
#